data_AF-A0A938FI26-F1
#
_entry.id   AF-A0A938FI26-F1
#
_cell.length_a   1.000
_cell.length_b   1.000
_cell.length_c   1.000
_cell.angle_alpha   90.00
_cell.angle_beta   90.00
_cell.angle_gamma   90.00
#
_symmetry.space_group_name_H-M   'P 1'
#
loop_
_entity.id
_entity.type
_entity.pdbx_description
1 polymer ?
#
loop_
_entity_poly.entity_id
_entity_poly.type
_entity_poly.pdbx_seq_one_letter_code
_entity_poly.pdbx_strand_id
1 'polypeptide(L)'
;AFQIEKAGEAFRVVGSQPERWAQQTNFANDEAVKYLTDRLARMGVEDALVAAGAKAGDDVIVGSGKAQIAFEWVPSKYADA
;
A
#
# COMPACT_ATOMS: atom_id res chain seq x y z
N ALA A 1 12.99 5.63 -1.85
CA ALA A 1 12.61 6.03 -0.48
C ALA A 1 11.10 6.29 -0.45
N PHE A 2 10.44 5.93 0.64
CA PHE A 2 9.02 6.18 0.87
C PHE A 2 8.81 6.59 2.33
N GLN A 3 7.63 7.13 2.65
CA GLN A 3 7.21 7.46 4.00
C GLN A 3 5.75 7.04 4.23
N ILE A 4 5.39 6.81 5.49
CA ILE A 4 4.01 6.60 5.92
C ILE A 4 3.50 7.88 6.57
N GLU A 5 2.37 8.39 6.09
CA GLU A 5 1.69 9.56 6.64
C GLU A 5 0.31 9.15 7.16
N LYS A 6 -0.15 9.79 8.24
CA LYS A 6 -1.52 9.61 8.72
C LYS A 6 -2.47 10.50 7.91
N ALA A 7 -3.52 9.91 7.35
CA ALA A 7 -4.49 10.57 6.49
C ALA A 7 -5.91 10.37 7.05
N GLY A 8 -6.21 11.06 8.16
CA GLY A 8 -7.45 10.85 8.91
C GLY A 8 -7.44 9.48 9.60
N GLU A 9 -8.39 8.63 9.22
CA GLU A 9 -8.48 7.23 9.68
C GLU A 9 -7.66 6.27 8.81
N ALA A 10 -7.13 6.74 7.67
CA ALA A 10 -6.31 5.96 6.76
C ALA A 10 -4.80 6.21 6.95
N PHE A 11 -3.98 5.35 6.37
CA PHE A 11 -2.54 5.53 6.22
C PHE A 11 -2.19 5.78 4.76
N ARG A 12 -1.24 6.69 4.50
CA ARG A 12 -0.76 6.98 3.16
C ARG A 12 0.70 6.60 2.99
N VAL A 13 0.98 5.84 1.95
CA VAL A 13 2.33 5.53 1.48
C VAL A 13 2.71 6.55 0.39
N VAL A 14 3.64 7.44 0.69
CA VAL A 14 4.15 8.45 -0.26
C VAL A 14 5.58 8.14 -0.68
N GLY A 15 5.90 8.37 -1.95
CA GLY A 15 7.25 8.14 -2.45
C GLY A 15 7.28 7.83 -3.94
N SER A 16 8.37 8.24 -4.61
CA SER A 16 8.48 8.16 -6.07
C SER A 16 8.34 6.75 -6.64
N GLN A 17 8.86 5.75 -5.93
CA GLN A 17 8.83 4.35 -6.34
C GLN A 17 7.45 3.70 -6.14
N PRO A 18 6.83 3.73 -4.95
CA PRO A 18 5.49 3.18 -4.78
C PRO A 18 4.45 3.89 -5.66
N GLU A 19 4.55 5.21 -5.84
CA GLU A 19 3.70 5.98 -6.75
C GLU A 19 3.83 5.52 -8.20
N ARG A 20 5.07 5.38 -8.70
CA ARG A 20 5.30 4.90 -10.06
C ARG A 20 4.73 3.50 -10.26
N TRP A 21 4.89 2.60 -9.28
CA TRP A 21 4.35 1.25 -9.39
C TRP A 21 2.83 1.24 -9.38
N ALA A 22 2.18 2.03 -8.53
CA ALA A 22 0.72 2.17 -8.52
C ALA A 22 0.22 2.70 -9.88
N GLN A 23 0.86 3.73 -10.44
CA GLN A 23 0.53 4.29 -11.75
C GLN A 23 0.67 3.30 -12.92
N GLN A 24 1.62 2.36 -12.82
CA GLN A 24 1.87 1.36 -13.86
C GLN A 24 1.03 0.08 -13.69
N THR A 25 0.23 -0.01 -12.62
CA THR A 25 -0.55 -1.21 -12.31
C THR A 25 -1.91 -1.14 -12.99
N ASN A 26 -2.27 -2.21 -13.70
CA ASN A 26 -3.62 -2.40 -14.20
C ASN A 26 -4.51 -2.97 -13.08
N PHE A 27 -5.29 -2.12 -12.42
CA PHE A 27 -6.16 -2.52 -11.31
C PHE A 27 -7.38 -3.36 -11.71
N ALA A 28 -7.64 -3.54 -13.01
CA ALA A 28 -8.63 -4.51 -13.49
C ALA A 28 -8.06 -5.93 -13.63
N ASN A 29 -6.79 -6.15 -13.30
CA ASN A 29 -6.14 -7.45 -13.33
C ASN A 29 -5.63 -7.81 -11.93
N ASP A 30 -6.28 -8.78 -11.29
CA ASP A 30 -5.96 -9.23 -9.93
C ASP A 30 -4.50 -9.69 -9.76
N GLU A 31 -3.89 -10.27 -10.80
CA GLU A 31 -2.48 -10.68 -10.75
C GLU A 31 -1.55 -9.46 -10.71
N ALA A 32 -1.86 -8.41 -11.46
CA ALA A 32 -1.10 -7.17 -11.44
C ALA A 32 -1.23 -6.44 -10.09
N VAL A 33 -2.42 -6.52 -9.47
CA VAL A 33 -2.66 -6.02 -8.11
C VAL A 33 -1.84 -6.81 -7.09
N LYS A 34 -1.89 -8.14 -7.13
CA LYS A 34 -1.07 -9.00 -6.27
C LYS A 34 0.42 -8.70 -6.41
N TYR A 35 0.90 -8.53 -7.64
CA TYR A 35 2.28 -8.16 -7.91
C TYR A 35 2.67 -6.77 -7.36
N LEU A 36 1.75 -5.80 -7.35
CA LEU A 36 1.97 -4.52 -6.67
C LEU A 36 2.13 -4.71 -5.17
N THR A 37 1.21 -5.45 -4.53
CA THR A 37 1.24 -5.72 -3.09
C THR A 37 2.54 -6.40 -2.67
N ASP A 38 2.97 -7.44 -3.41
CA ASP A 38 4.24 -8.14 -3.15
C ASP A 38 5.45 -7.21 -3.27
N ARG A 39 5.44 -6.30 -4.25
CA ARG A 39 6.51 -5.30 -4.42
C ARG A 39 6.55 -4.31 -3.27
N LEU A 40 5.40 -3.83 -2.79
CA LEU A 40 5.32 -2.93 -1.64
C LEU A 40 5.80 -3.63 -0.36
N ALA A 41 5.40 -4.88 -0.14
CA ALA A 41 5.84 -5.69 1.00
C ALA A 41 7.37 -5.87 0.99
N ARG A 42 7.96 -6.23 -0.15
CA ARG A 42 9.43 -6.36 -0.30
C ARG A 42 10.19 -5.06 -0.10
N MET A 43 9.53 -3.91 -0.28
CA MET A 43 10.11 -2.60 -0.02
C MET A 43 10.07 -2.21 1.47
N GLY A 44 9.39 -3.01 2.32
CA GLY A 44 9.24 -2.75 3.76
C GLY A 44 8.02 -1.87 4.09
N VAL A 45 7.08 -1.70 3.16
CA VAL A 45 5.86 -0.90 3.40
C VAL A 45 5.01 -1.52 4.49
N GLU A 46 4.91 -2.85 4.55
CA GLU A 46 4.14 -3.56 5.57
C GLU A 46 4.69 -3.28 6.98
N ASP A 47 6.01 -3.43 7.17
CA ASP A 47 6.67 -3.15 8.45
C ASP A 47 6.49 -1.68 8.86
N ALA A 48 6.56 -0.76 7.89
CA ALA A 48 6.36 0.65 8.15
C ALA A 48 4.91 0.99 8.54
N LEU A 49 3.91 0.33 7.92
CA LEU A 49 2.50 0.47 8.30
C LEU A 49 2.25 -0.04 9.72
N VAL A 50 2.80 -1.21 10.06
CA VAL A 50 2.73 -1.77 11.42
C VAL A 50 3.38 -0.81 12.42
N ALA A 51 4.57 -0.28 12.11
CA ALA A 51 5.26 0.68 12.97
C ALA A 51 4.50 2.01 13.12
N ALA A 52 3.72 2.41 12.10
CA ALA A 52 2.84 3.57 12.16
C ALA A 52 1.54 3.31 12.95
N GLY A 53 1.29 2.06 13.35
CA GLY A 53 0.12 1.65 14.13
C GLY A 53 -1.08 1.23 13.29
N ALA A 54 -0.89 0.95 12.01
CA ALA A 54 -1.92 0.38 11.16
C ALA A 54 -2.34 -1.02 11.65
N LYS A 55 -3.62 -1.32 11.51
CA LYS A 55 -4.26 -2.58 11.83
C LYS A 55 -4.87 -3.20 10.58
N ALA A 56 -5.04 -4.52 10.60
CA ALA A 56 -5.77 -5.20 9.54
C ALA A 56 -7.18 -4.60 9.40
N GLY A 57 -7.59 -4.30 8.17
CA GLY A 57 -8.84 -3.61 7.85
C GLY A 57 -8.71 -2.08 7.76
N ASP A 58 -7.55 -1.49 8.13
CA ASP A 58 -7.36 -0.05 7.92
C ASP A 58 -7.19 0.27 6.44
N ASP A 59 -7.72 1.42 6.01
CA ASP A 59 -7.54 1.92 4.66
C ASP A 59 -6.08 2.37 4.43
N VAL A 60 -5.49 1.89 3.34
CA VAL A 60 -4.16 2.30 2.89
C VAL A 60 -4.24 2.96 1.52
N ILE A 61 -3.67 4.15 1.42
CA ILE A 61 -3.58 4.94 0.21
C ILE A 61 -2.14 4.90 -0.32
N VAL A 62 -1.92 4.47 -1.55
CA VAL A 62 -0.60 4.54 -2.21
C VAL A 62 -0.59 5.70 -3.18
N GLY A 63 0.33 6.64 -2.93
CA GLY A 63 0.59 7.81 -3.76
C GLY A 63 -0.19 9.07 -3.38
N SER A 64 0.00 10.12 -4.18
CA SER A 64 -0.55 11.45 -3.96
C SER A 64 -1.23 12.01 -5.21
N GLY A 65 -2.23 12.88 -5.01
CA GLY A 65 -2.92 13.57 -6.10
C GLY A 65 -3.86 12.67 -6.93
N LYS A 66 -3.84 12.82 -8.26
CA LYS A 66 -4.81 12.18 -9.17
C LYS A 66 -4.55 10.69 -9.41
N ALA A 67 -3.37 10.19 -9.06
CA ALA A 67 -2.97 8.81 -9.31
C ALA A 67 -2.68 8.06 -8.01
N GLN A 68 -3.56 8.26 -7.02
CA GLN A 68 -3.57 7.49 -5.79
C GLN A 68 -4.51 6.29 -5.93
N ILE A 69 -4.15 5.17 -5.30
CA ILE A 69 -5.07 4.06 -5.06
C ILE A 69 -5.32 3.93 -3.56
N ALA A 70 -6.56 3.64 -3.18
CA ALA A 70 -6.92 3.23 -1.83
C ALA A 70 -7.37 1.76 -1.84
N PHE A 71 -6.98 1.00 -0.82
CA PHE A 71 -7.43 -0.36 -0.61
C PHE A 71 -7.48 -0.68 0.89
N GLU A 72 -8.35 -1.61 1.27
CA GLU A 72 -8.36 -2.18 2.62
C GLU A 72 -7.09 -3.02 2.81
N TRP A 73 -6.29 -2.69 3.82
CA TRP A 73 -5.03 -3.38 4.03
C TRP A 73 -5.20 -4.63 4.89
N VAL A 74 -4.69 -5.74 4.37
CA VAL A 74 -4.57 -7.01 5.08
C VAL A 74 -3.07 -7.37 5.12
N PRO A 75 -2.45 -7.46 6.31
CA PRO A 75 -1.06 -7.88 6.44
C PRO A 75 -0.84 -9.27 5.85
N SER A 76 0.29 -9.49 5.17
CA SER A 76 0.61 -10.75 4.48
C SER A 76 0.56 -11.98 5.39
N LYS A 77 0.96 -11.83 6.66
CA LYS A 77 0.85 -12.89 7.68
C LYS A 77 -0.57 -13.40 7.95
N TYR A 78 -1.60 -12.70 7.47
CA TYR A 78 -3.01 -13.09 7.56
C TYR A 78 -3.61 -13.50 6.20
N ALA A 79 -2.84 -13.44 5.11
CA ALA A 79 -3.34 -13.72 3.76
C ALA A 79 -3.47 -15.23 3.44
N ASP A 80 -2.91 -16.10 4.29
CA ASP A 80 -2.94 -17.57 4.16
C ASP A 80 -3.89 -18.28 5.18
N ALA A 81 -4.75 -17.52 5.87
CA ALA A 81 -5.73 -18.04 6.84
C ALA A 81 -7.14 -18.13 6.23
#